data_AF-A0A9N9NV62-F1
#
_entry.id   AF-A0A9N9NV62-F1
#
_cell.length_a   1.000
_cell.length_b   1.000
_cell.length_c   1.000
_cell.angle_alpha   90.00
_cell.angle_beta   90.00
_cell.angle_gamma   90.00
#
_symmetry.space_group_name_H-M   'P 1'
#
loop_
_entity.id
_entity.type
_entity.pdbx_description
1 polymer ?
#
loop_
_entity_poly.entity_id
_entity_poly.type
_entity_poly.pdbx_seq_one_letter_code
_entity_poly.pdbx_strand_id
1 'polypeptide(L)'
;NNMGKKNTNTLMEKKESKNLTNKLFESRITLNISPVAIISLLILLISLAIAWDKYRQQATCQILTGDYEDKIQWISIPDHKNAESYLSLDNGAFVYRHIYMDEFEKEFNVKPLNFPTIDPDIAPYLAKHNLRARILNNSEISEEAASATFTVSENYAPLIEDIKFKVENGTYVDDGRVYIRWVNDIVRWGMFAGRSFQPNDIIGIYAGLLTRQLYDVEYGTLGSSTWEFNYLVDVVDENNEKVRVCIDGKNMGNYMRFANHRDENHNGDQLYTIYDDIWYVLYIAQDEIKLHEQIFVNYGQAYWESKQKYEFN
;
A
#
# COMPACT_ATOMS: atom_id res chain seq x y z
N ASN A 1 -11.60 77.48 48.64
CA ASN A 1 -10.16 77.62 48.90
C ASN A 1 -9.37 76.73 47.98
N ASN A 2 -8.53 77.38 47.15
CA ASN A 2 -7.28 76.92 46.54
C ASN A 2 -7.25 75.59 45.77
N MET A 3 -7.12 75.63 44.44
CA MET A 3 -5.93 75.96 43.62
C MET A 3 -5.01 74.76 43.39
N GLY A 4 -4.67 74.55 42.11
CA GLY A 4 -3.48 73.80 41.69
C GLY A 4 -3.70 73.00 40.41
N LYS A 5 -3.62 73.65 39.24
CA LYS A 5 -2.50 73.56 38.25
C LYS A 5 -2.33 72.17 37.62
N LYS A 6 -2.84 72.00 36.39
CA LYS A 6 -2.11 72.06 35.09
C LYS A 6 -1.13 70.89 34.88
N ASN A 7 -1.44 70.05 33.89
CA ASN A 7 -0.43 69.55 32.97
C ASN A 7 -1.02 69.32 31.58
N THR A 8 -0.70 70.25 30.68
CA THR A 8 -0.77 70.16 29.23
C THR A 8 0.56 69.59 28.73
N ASN A 9 0.52 68.53 27.92
CA ASN A 9 1.41 68.27 26.77
C ASN A 9 1.43 66.78 26.43
N THR A 10 0.70 66.38 25.39
CA THR A 10 1.08 65.28 24.47
C THR A 10 0.03 65.17 23.37
N LEU A 11 0.11 66.02 22.34
CA LEU A 11 -0.71 65.86 21.15
C LEU A 11 -0.03 66.44 19.90
N MET A 12 1.21 66.00 19.62
CA MET A 12 1.86 66.21 18.32
C MET A 12 2.82 65.06 18.02
N GLU A 13 2.30 63.87 17.70
CA GLU A 13 3.14 62.82 17.08
C GLU A 13 2.31 61.72 16.37
N LYS A 14 1.14 62.08 15.82
CA LYS A 14 0.26 61.09 15.15
C LYS A 14 -0.26 61.53 13.77
N LYS A 15 0.43 62.47 13.12
CA LYS A 15 0.02 63.01 11.80
C LYS A 15 0.95 62.70 10.63
N GLU A 16 2.16 62.19 10.84
CA GLU A 16 3.07 61.86 9.73
C GLU A 16 2.99 60.40 9.25
N SER A 17 2.56 59.45 10.08
CA SER A 17 2.51 58.02 9.68
C SER A 17 1.43 57.69 8.63
N LYS A 18 0.36 58.49 8.52
CA LYS A 18 -0.73 58.22 7.55
C LYS A 18 -0.46 58.75 6.14
N ASN A 19 0.61 59.52 5.95
CA ASN A 19 0.91 60.12 4.64
C ASN A 19 1.91 59.29 3.81
N LEU A 20 2.61 58.35 4.43
CA LEU A 20 3.56 57.47 3.74
C LEU A 20 2.85 56.33 2.99
N THR A 21 1.79 55.77 3.56
CA THR A 21 1.01 54.69 2.95
C THR A 21 0.20 55.12 1.73
N ASN A 22 -0.30 56.36 1.71
CA ASN A 22 -1.03 56.87 0.54
C ASN A 22 -0.07 57.22 -0.63
N LYS A 23 1.16 57.68 -0.34
CA LYS A 23 2.16 57.93 -1.39
C LYS A 23 2.69 56.66 -2.06
N LEU A 24 2.71 55.53 -1.35
CA LEU A 24 3.13 54.24 -1.90
C LEU A 24 2.09 53.60 -2.83
N PHE A 25 0.82 54.00 -2.75
CA PHE A 25 -0.25 53.47 -3.61
C PHE A 25 -0.56 54.31 -4.86
N GLU A 26 -0.04 55.53 -4.96
CA GLU A 26 -0.24 56.40 -6.14
C GLU A 26 0.81 56.20 -7.24
N SER A 27 1.90 55.47 -6.99
CA SER A 27 2.81 55.06 -8.05
C SER A 27 2.17 53.95 -8.89
N ARG A 28 1.45 54.33 -9.94
CA ARG A 28 1.01 53.40 -10.99
C ARG A 28 2.25 52.89 -11.73
N ILE A 29 2.77 51.75 -11.28
CA ILE A 29 3.83 51.03 -12.00
C ILE A 29 3.17 50.40 -13.23
N THR A 30 3.37 51.02 -14.38
CA THR A 30 3.01 50.43 -15.68
C THR A 30 4.08 49.42 -16.06
N LEU A 31 3.82 48.15 -15.81
CA LEU A 31 4.65 47.03 -16.29
C LEU A 31 4.32 46.76 -17.75
N ASN A 32 5.21 47.18 -18.66
CA ASN A 32 5.16 46.76 -20.05
C ASN A 32 5.74 45.35 -20.16
N ILE A 33 4.88 44.35 -20.02
CA ILE A 33 5.25 42.95 -20.21
C ILE A 33 5.26 42.65 -21.71
N SER A 34 6.43 42.32 -22.26
CA SER A 34 6.51 41.93 -23.66
C SER A 34 5.82 40.56 -23.88
N PRO A 35 5.29 40.27 -25.08
CA PRO A 35 4.76 38.95 -25.40
C PRO A 35 5.78 37.82 -25.14
N VAL A 36 7.07 38.09 -25.34
CA VAL A 36 8.16 37.16 -25.05
C VAL A 36 8.23 36.85 -23.55
N ALA A 37 8.11 37.86 -22.68
CA ALA A 37 8.10 37.65 -21.23
C ALA A 37 6.88 36.82 -20.77
N ILE A 38 5.72 36.98 -21.40
CA ILE A 38 4.54 36.16 -21.13
C ILE A 38 4.80 34.70 -21.51
N ILE A 39 5.34 34.45 -22.71
CA ILE A 39 5.65 33.10 -23.18
C ILE A 39 6.71 32.45 -22.27
N SER A 40 7.77 33.16 -21.91
CA SER A 40 8.80 32.66 -21.00
C SER A 40 8.24 32.32 -19.61
N LEU A 41 7.33 33.14 -19.07
CA LEU A 41 6.66 32.86 -17.81
C LEU A 41 5.78 31.61 -17.91
N LEU A 42 5.08 31.43 -19.03
CA LEU A 42 4.22 30.27 -19.25
C LEU A 42 5.03 28.98 -19.35
N ILE A 43 6.16 29.00 -20.06
CA ILE A 43 7.11 27.88 -20.12
C ILE A 43 7.64 27.57 -18.72
N LEU A 44 8.04 28.58 -17.95
CA LEU A 44 8.54 28.39 -16.59
C LEU A 44 7.48 27.74 -15.68
N LEU A 45 6.22 28.18 -15.76
CA LEU A 45 5.12 27.61 -14.98
C LEU A 45 4.84 26.15 -15.37
N ILE A 46 4.87 25.82 -16.66
CA ILE A 46 4.74 24.43 -17.14
C ILE A 46 5.92 23.58 -16.63
N SER A 47 7.15 24.08 -16.73
CA SER A 47 8.33 23.38 -16.22
C SER A 47 8.26 23.17 -14.71
N LEU A 48 7.80 24.16 -13.95
CA LEU A 48 7.56 24.03 -12.51
C LEU A 48 6.48 23.00 -12.18
N ALA A 49 5.39 22.97 -12.95
CA ALA A 49 4.33 21.98 -12.77
C ALA A 49 4.84 20.55 -13.05
N ILE A 50 5.59 20.35 -14.14
CA ILE A 50 6.23 19.07 -14.47
C ILE A 50 7.26 18.67 -13.42
N ALA A 51 8.10 19.62 -12.97
CA ALA A 51 9.09 19.37 -11.93
C ALA A 51 8.43 19.05 -10.58
N TRP A 52 7.32 19.72 -10.25
CA TRP A 52 6.53 19.45 -9.05
C TRP A 52 5.85 18.08 -9.11
N ASP A 53 5.29 17.70 -10.25
CA ASP A 53 4.70 16.37 -10.45
C ASP A 53 5.76 15.26 -10.31
N LYS A 54 6.91 15.43 -10.97
CA LYS A 54 8.05 14.52 -10.79
C LYS A 54 8.55 14.48 -9.36
N TYR A 55 8.67 15.63 -8.70
CA TYR A 55 9.09 15.71 -7.30
C TYR A 55 8.06 15.08 -6.38
N ARG A 56 6.75 15.24 -6.61
CA ARG A 56 5.70 14.59 -5.83
C ARG A 56 5.77 13.08 -5.98
N GLN A 57 5.85 12.57 -7.21
CA GLN A 57 6.01 11.13 -7.46
C GLN A 57 7.29 10.60 -6.78
N GLN A 58 8.40 11.33 -6.91
CA GLN A 58 9.67 10.96 -6.30
C GLN A 58 9.65 11.09 -4.77
N ALA A 59 8.95 12.07 -4.20
CA ALA A 59 8.83 12.29 -2.76
C ALA A 59 7.88 11.27 -2.13
N THR A 60 6.79 10.88 -2.80
CA THR A 60 5.97 9.74 -2.39
C THR A 60 6.81 8.46 -2.43
N CYS A 61 7.56 8.24 -3.51
CA CYS A 61 8.54 7.14 -3.58
C CYS A 61 9.63 7.25 -2.49
N GLN A 62 10.17 8.42 -2.16
CA GLN A 62 11.22 8.61 -1.15
C GLN A 62 10.67 8.55 0.28
N ILE A 63 9.41 8.91 0.53
CA ILE A 63 8.73 8.61 1.79
C ILE A 63 8.54 7.09 1.92
N LEU A 64 8.39 6.37 0.80
CA LEU A 64 8.33 4.91 0.76
C LEU A 64 9.71 4.21 0.69
N THR A 65 10.81 4.91 0.36
CA THR A 65 12.13 4.28 0.07
C THR A 65 13.33 4.91 0.78
N GLY A 66 13.20 6.12 1.32
CA GLY A 66 14.33 6.95 1.76
C GLY A 66 15.01 6.49 3.06
N ASP A 67 14.27 5.81 3.93
CA ASP A 67 14.79 5.21 5.18
C ASP A 67 14.33 3.75 5.38
N TYR A 68 13.61 3.18 4.39
CA TYR A 68 13.13 1.80 4.44
C TYR A 68 14.14 0.86 3.79
N GLU A 69 15.28 0.65 4.46
CA GLU A 69 16.10 -0.53 4.16
C GLU A 69 15.29 -1.76 4.59
N ASP A 70 14.87 -2.56 3.61
CA ASP A 70 14.13 -3.79 3.85
C ASP A 70 15.05 -4.74 4.64
N LYS A 71 14.80 -4.84 5.96
CA LYS A 71 15.53 -5.76 6.84
C LYS A 71 15.23 -7.21 6.49
N ILE A 72 14.17 -7.45 5.70
CA ILE A 72 13.73 -8.75 5.27
C ILE A 72 14.28 -9.03 3.86
N GLN A 73 15.59 -9.28 3.76
CA GLN A 73 16.13 -9.93 2.56
C GLN A 73 15.51 -11.34 2.45
N TRP A 74 14.44 -11.52 1.68
CA TRP A 74 13.93 -12.86 1.36
C TRP A 74 14.72 -13.50 0.23
N ILE A 75 14.77 -14.83 0.28
CA ILE A 75 15.83 -15.66 -0.31
C ILE A 75 15.58 -16.00 -1.77
N SER A 76 16.71 -16.08 -2.49
CA SER A 76 16.90 -16.70 -3.80
C SER A 76 16.07 -17.96 -3.98
N ILE A 77 15.29 -17.99 -5.05
CA ILE A 77 14.60 -19.13 -5.68
C ILE A 77 15.02 -20.47 -5.03
N PRO A 78 14.36 -20.90 -3.94
CA PRO A 78 14.60 -22.24 -3.42
C PRO A 78 14.00 -23.20 -4.42
N ASP A 79 14.71 -24.27 -4.75
CA ASP A 79 14.21 -25.36 -5.58
C ASP A 79 12.82 -25.78 -5.04
N HIS A 80 11.78 -25.45 -5.81
CA HIS A 80 10.35 -25.60 -5.52
C HIS A 80 9.97 -27.07 -5.27
N LYS A 81 10.90 -27.99 -5.50
CA LYS A 81 10.76 -29.43 -5.32
C LYS A 81 11.20 -29.85 -3.93
N ASN A 82 10.35 -29.60 -2.92
CA ASN A 82 10.19 -30.43 -1.71
C ASN A 82 11.47 -31.13 -1.16
N ALA A 83 12.56 -30.39 -0.92
CA ALA A 83 13.75 -31.00 -0.32
C ALA A 83 13.54 -31.19 1.19
N GLU A 84 13.65 -32.43 1.69
CA GLU A 84 13.57 -32.76 3.13
C GLU A 84 14.61 -31.99 4.00
N SER A 85 15.59 -31.33 3.38
CA SER A 85 16.62 -30.53 4.04
C SER A 85 16.11 -29.24 4.71
N TYR A 86 14.87 -28.81 4.45
CA TYR A 86 14.30 -27.60 5.06
C TYR A 86 13.89 -27.75 6.54
N LEU A 87 14.00 -28.96 7.10
CA LEU A 87 13.51 -29.30 8.45
C LEU A 87 14.54 -29.26 9.58
N SER A 88 15.81 -28.88 9.33
CA SER A 88 16.75 -28.67 10.44
C SER A 88 16.42 -27.34 11.13
N LEU A 89 15.49 -27.40 12.09
CA LEU A 89 15.28 -26.35 13.07
C LEU A 89 16.58 -26.18 13.86
N ASP A 90 17.34 -25.12 13.55
CA ASP A 90 18.41 -24.70 14.43
C ASP A 90 17.75 -24.21 15.73
N ASN A 91 18.07 -24.85 16.85
CA ASN A 91 17.42 -24.67 18.16
C ASN A 91 17.80 -23.32 18.84
N GLY A 92 17.74 -22.22 18.09
CA GLY A 92 18.00 -20.87 18.58
C GLY A 92 16.77 -20.21 19.21
N ALA A 93 16.99 -19.18 20.02
CA ALA A 93 15.93 -18.45 20.74
C ALA A 93 14.83 -17.85 19.85
N PHE A 94 15.10 -17.65 18.55
CA PHE A 94 14.14 -17.12 17.57
C PHE A 94 12.99 -18.10 17.23
N VAL A 95 13.18 -19.41 17.46
CA VAL A 95 12.15 -20.44 17.20
C VAL A 95 10.95 -20.32 18.15
N TYR A 96 11.11 -19.64 19.29
CA TYR A 96 10.05 -19.51 20.30
C TYR A 96 9.41 -18.12 20.37
N ARG A 97 9.94 -17.14 19.63
CA ARG A 97 9.38 -15.78 19.64
C ARG A 97 8.20 -15.68 18.69
N HIS A 98 7.05 -15.24 19.21
CA HIS A 98 5.90 -14.84 18.41
C HIS A 98 5.98 -13.34 18.18
N ILE A 99 5.87 -12.90 16.94
CA ILE A 99 5.86 -11.49 16.55
C ILE A 99 4.45 -11.14 16.07
N TYR A 100 3.85 -10.15 16.71
CA TYR A 100 2.50 -9.65 16.42
C TYR A 100 2.55 -8.28 15.72
N MET A 101 1.40 -7.74 15.29
CA MET A 101 1.30 -6.50 14.49
C MET A 101 1.94 -5.28 15.16
N ASP A 102 1.90 -5.20 16.50
CA ASP A 102 2.48 -4.10 17.26
C ASP A 102 4.03 -4.09 17.22
N GLU A 103 4.65 -5.21 16.85
CA GLU A 103 6.09 -5.35 16.69
C GLU A 103 6.56 -5.23 15.23
N PHE A 104 5.64 -5.18 14.24
CA PHE A 104 5.98 -5.24 12.81
C PHE A 104 6.97 -4.16 12.37
N GLU A 105 6.71 -2.90 12.75
CA GLU A 105 7.56 -1.78 12.33
C GLU A 105 8.97 -1.93 12.90
N LYS A 106 9.09 -2.38 14.15
CA LYS A 106 10.37 -2.59 14.82
C LYS A 106 11.17 -3.74 14.21
N GLU A 107 10.53 -4.90 14.02
CA GLU A 107 11.21 -6.14 13.63
C GLU A 107 11.45 -6.21 12.12
N PHE A 108 10.50 -5.75 11.33
CA PHE A 108 10.51 -5.92 9.88
C PHE A 108 10.73 -4.63 9.11
N ASN A 109 10.65 -3.47 9.77
CA ASN A 109 10.58 -2.18 9.10
C ASN A 109 9.40 -2.17 8.11
N VAL A 110 8.20 -2.47 8.63
CA VAL A 110 6.96 -2.57 7.85
C VAL A 110 5.87 -1.88 8.65
N LYS A 111 5.23 -0.89 8.05
CA LYS A 111 4.13 -0.20 8.73
C LYS A 111 2.91 -1.14 8.84
N PRO A 112 2.41 -1.44 10.05
CA PRO A 112 1.28 -2.34 10.21
C PRO A 112 0.00 -1.75 9.61
N LEU A 113 -0.69 -2.53 8.78
CA LEU A 113 -2.02 -2.21 8.24
C LEU A 113 -2.98 -3.37 8.49
N ASN A 114 -4.10 -3.13 9.18
CA ASN A 114 -5.11 -4.19 9.41
C ASN A 114 -6.08 -4.36 8.22
N PHE A 115 -6.03 -3.44 7.25
CA PHE A 115 -6.89 -3.43 6.07
C PHE A 115 -6.18 -2.71 4.92
N PRO A 116 -6.46 -3.06 3.64
CA PRO A 116 -5.90 -2.33 2.51
C PRO A 116 -6.15 -0.82 2.59
N THR A 117 -5.12 -0.04 2.27
CA THR A 117 -5.18 1.43 2.25
C THR A 117 -5.02 1.92 0.82
N ILE A 118 -5.91 2.80 0.37
CA ILE A 118 -5.85 3.34 -0.98
C ILE A 118 -4.80 4.45 -1.06
N ASP A 119 -3.87 4.33 -2.00
CA ASP A 119 -2.94 5.40 -2.34
C ASP A 119 -3.71 6.61 -2.91
N PRO A 120 -3.58 7.81 -2.31
CA PRO A 120 -4.23 9.02 -2.81
C PRO A 120 -3.97 9.31 -4.28
N ASP A 121 -2.83 8.87 -4.83
CA ASP A 121 -2.48 9.10 -6.23
C ASP A 121 -3.34 8.27 -7.20
N ILE A 122 -3.93 7.14 -6.74
CA ILE A 122 -4.83 6.32 -7.57
C ILE A 122 -6.30 6.42 -7.19
N ALA A 123 -6.62 6.99 -6.03
CA ALA A 123 -7.99 7.12 -5.53
C ALA A 123 -8.96 7.74 -6.56
N PRO A 124 -8.59 8.77 -7.36
CA PRO A 124 -9.49 9.32 -8.39
C PRO A 124 -9.83 8.34 -9.51
N TYR A 125 -8.95 7.40 -9.83
CA TYR A 125 -9.20 6.38 -10.86
C TYR A 125 -10.13 5.30 -10.34
N LEU A 126 -9.90 4.84 -9.10
CA LEU A 126 -10.76 3.85 -8.44
C LEU A 126 -12.18 4.39 -8.23
N ALA A 127 -12.34 5.66 -7.83
CA ALA A 127 -13.66 6.27 -7.60
C ALA A 127 -14.53 6.37 -8.86
N LYS A 128 -13.95 6.31 -10.06
CA LYS A 128 -14.65 6.38 -11.35
C LYS A 128 -14.81 5.01 -12.02
N HIS A 129 -14.29 3.97 -11.39
CA HIS A 129 -14.15 2.65 -11.97
C HIS A 129 -15.41 1.79 -11.77
N ASN A 130 -15.51 0.72 -12.57
CA ASN A 130 -16.49 -0.35 -12.39
C ASN A 130 -15.84 -1.69 -12.73
N LEU A 131 -15.21 -2.29 -11.73
CA LEU A 131 -14.45 -3.54 -11.77
C LEU A 131 -15.31 -4.69 -12.24
N ARG A 132 -16.55 -4.77 -11.74
CA ARG A 132 -17.50 -5.81 -12.15
C ARG A 132 -17.79 -5.74 -13.66
N ALA A 133 -18.12 -4.56 -14.17
CA ALA A 133 -18.39 -4.37 -15.59
C ALA A 133 -17.16 -4.64 -16.46
N ARG A 134 -15.95 -4.30 -15.98
CA ARG A 134 -14.72 -4.59 -16.71
C ARG A 134 -14.37 -6.06 -16.77
N ILE A 135 -14.55 -6.79 -15.68
CA ILE A 135 -14.35 -8.23 -15.66
C ILE A 135 -15.30 -8.90 -16.65
N LEU A 136 -16.58 -8.50 -16.67
CA LEU A 136 -17.56 -9.01 -17.63
C LEU A 136 -17.23 -8.68 -19.10
N ASN A 137 -16.55 -7.57 -19.35
CA ASN A 137 -16.16 -7.12 -20.70
C ASN A 137 -14.74 -7.55 -21.10
N ASN A 138 -14.01 -8.26 -20.24
CA ASN A 138 -12.65 -8.71 -20.54
C ASN A 138 -12.68 -10.06 -21.26
N SER A 139 -12.18 -10.11 -22.51
CA SER A 139 -12.15 -11.32 -23.33
C SER A 139 -11.17 -12.40 -22.84
N GLU A 140 -10.23 -12.06 -21.96
CA GLU A 140 -9.25 -12.98 -21.39
C GLU A 140 -9.79 -13.72 -20.16
N ILE A 141 -10.86 -13.20 -19.54
CA ILE A 141 -11.49 -13.82 -18.37
C ILE A 141 -12.68 -14.65 -18.85
N SER A 142 -12.71 -15.94 -18.51
CA SER A 142 -13.85 -16.79 -18.86
C SER A 142 -15.10 -16.39 -18.07
N GLU A 143 -16.28 -16.61 -18.64
CA GLU A 143 -17.56 -16.36 -17.97
C GLU A 143 -17.68 -17.16 -16.66
N GLU A 144 -17.17 -18.38 -16.64
CA GLU A 144 -17.10 -19.23 -15.45
C GLU A 144 -16.24 -18.61 -14.34
N ALA A 145 -15.03 -18.12 -14.68
CA ALA A 145 -14.13 -17.48 -13.72
C ALA A 145 -14.72 -16.16 -13.18
N ALA A 146 -15.36 -15.37 -14.04
CA ALA A 146 -16.06 -14.16 -13.63
C ALA A 146 -17.23 -14.46 -12.68
N SER A 147 -18.05 -15.46 -13.02
CA SER A 147 -19.19 -15.90 -12.20
C SER A 147 -18.75 -16.44 -10.85
N ALA A 148 -17.69 -17.26 -10.82
CA ALA A 148 -17.09 -17.76 -9.59
C ALA A 148 -16.60 -16.60 -8.70
N THR A 149 -15.86 -15.64 -9.28
CA THR A 149 -15.38 -14.45 -8.57
C THR A 149 -16.52 -13.65 -7.96
N PHE A 150 -17.62 -13.43 -8.69
CA PHE A 150 -18.77 -12.68 -8.17
C PHE A 150 -19.52 -13.45 -7.09
N THR A 151 -19.67 -14.76 -7.23
CA THR A 151 -20.30 -15.60 -6.19
C THR A 151 -19.49 -15.54 -4.89
N VAL A 152 -18.17 -15.67 -4.97
CA VAL A 152 -17.29 -15.54 -3.80
C VAL A 152 -17.39 -14.12 -3.22
N SER A 153 -17.40 -13.09 -4.07
CA SER A 153 -17.55 -11.69 -3.66
C SER A 153 -18.84 -11.45 -2.86
N GLU A 154 -19.97 -11.95 -3.33
CA GLU A 154 -21.26 -11.83 -2.65
C GLU A 154 -21.26 -12.52 -1.28
N ASN A 155 -20.64 -13.70 -1.19
CA ASN A 155 -20.55 -14.47 0.06
C ASN A 155 -19.68 -13.78 1.13
N TYR A 156 -18.61 -13.09 0.73
CA TYR A 156 -17.63 -12.50 1.64
C TYR A 156 -17.75 -10.98 1.82
N ALA A 157 -18.57 -10.30 1.02
CA ALA A 157 -18.83 -8.87 1.14
C ALA A 157 -19.22 -8.42 2.57
N PRO A 158 -20.14 -9.09 3.30
CA PRO A 158 -20.51 -8.67 4.65
C PRO A 158 -19.34 -8.72 5.65
N LEU A 159 -18.41 -9.67 5.46
CA LEU A 159 -17.23 -9.79 6.30
C LEU A 159 -16.23 -8.66 6.01
N ILE A 160 -15.99 -8.36 4.74
CA ILE A 160 -15.11 -7.27 4.31
C ILE A 160 -15.64 -5.93 4.85
N GLU A 161 -16.95 -5.70 4.74
CA GLU A 161 -17.63 -4.54 5.30
C GLU A 161 -17.44 -4.41 6.82
N ASP A 162 -17.70 -5.49 7.57
CA ASP A 162 -17.55 -5.51 9.03
C ASP A 162 -16.11 -5.20 9.46
N ILE A 163 -15.11 -5.82 8.81
CA ILE A 163 -13.70 -5.56 9.12
C ILE A 163 -13.32 -4.12 8.76
N LYS A 164 -13.70 -3.64 7.56
CA LYS A 164 -13.47 -2.24 7.14
C LYS A 164 -14.03 -1.27 8.17
N PHE A 165 -15.29 -1.44 8.54
CA PHE A 165 -15.96 -0.59 9.53
C PHE A 165 -15.24 -0.58 10.88
N LYS A 166 -14.84 -1.76 11.38
CA LYS A 166 -14.08 -1.88 12.63
C LYS A 166 -12.71 -1.22 12.56
N VAL A 167 -12.02 -1.28 11.43
CA VAL A 167 -10.72 -0.64 11.26
C VAL A 167 -10.88 0.88 11.21
N GLU A 168 -11.82 1.39 10.40
CA GLU A 168 -12.06 2.83 10.23
C GLU A 168 -12.53 3.52 11.52
N ASN A 169 -13.32 2.84 12.34
CA ASN A 169 -13.81 3.37 13.61
C ASN A 169 -12.86 3.12 14.80
N GLY A 170 -11.71 2.46 14.57
CA GLY A 170 -10.72 2.14 15.60
C GLY A 170 -11.16 1.07 16.62
N THR A 171 -12.17 0.25 16.31
CA THR A 171 -12.64 -0.85 17.18
C THR A 171 -12.13 -2.23 16.76
N TYR A 172 -11.37 -2.30 15.66
CA TYR A 172 -10.70 -3.52 15.24
C TYR A 172 -9.70 -3.97 16.32
N VAL A 173 -9.83 -5.22 16.73
CA VAL A 173 -8.92 -5.86 17.68
C VAL A 173 -8.22 -6.99 16.94
N ASP A 174 -6.90 -6.92 16.86
CA ASP A 174 -6.09 -8.09 16.50
C ASP A 174 -6.23 -9.11 17.64
N ASP A 175 -6.88 -10.23 17.33
CA ASP A 175 -7.15 -11.30 18.29
C ASP A 175 -5.99 -12.30 18.38
N GLY A 176 -4.85 -12.03 17.72
CA GLY A 176 -3.68 -12.89 17.75
C GLY A 176 -3.92 -14.24 17.07
N ARG A 177 -4.92 -14.35 16.18
CA ARG A 177 -5.24 -15.59 15.44
C ARG A 177 -4.07 -16.10 14.61
N VAL A 178 -3.15 -15.23 14.24
CA VAL A 178 -1.89 -15.55 13.56
C VAL A 178 -0.75 -14.77 14.19
N TYR A 179 0.46 -15.28 14.01
CA TYR A 179 1.69 -14.59 14.41
C TYR A 179 2.83 -14.96 13.46
N ILE A 180 3.90 -14.15 13.48
CA ILE A 180 5.10 -14.42 12.69
C ILE A 180 6.16 -15.04 13.56
N ARG A 181 6.90 -16.00 12.99
CA ARG A 181 7.99 -16.70 13.67
C ARG A 181 9.11 -17.00 12.70
N TRP A 182 10.34 -17.08 13.21
CA TRP A 182 11.47 -17.59 12.45
C TRP A 182 11.27 -19.08 12.13
N VAL A 183 11.62 -19.49 10.92
CA VAL A 183 11.51 -20.85 10.39
C VAL A 183 12.90 -21.48 10.35
N ASN A 184 13.80 -20.95 9.52
CA ASN A 184 15.19 -21.40 9.37
C ASN A 184 15.98 -20.37 8.53
N ASP A 185 17.26 -20.59 8.24
CA ASP A 185 18.08 -19.66 7.47
C ASP A 185 17.73 -19.56 5.98
N ILE A 186 16.91 -20.46 5.44
CA ILE A 186 16.54 -20.52 4.01
C ILE A 186 15.18 -19.87 3.73
N VAL A 187 14.22 -20.10 4.61
CA VAL A 187 12.87 -19.54 4.55
C VAL A 187 12.80 -18.30 5.43
N ARG A 188 13.65 -18.13 6.44
CA ARG A 188 13.62 -17.00 7.38
C ARG A 188 12.33 -16.92 8.17
N TRP A 189 11.29 -16.26 7.67
CA TRP A 189 10.07 -15.99 8.43
C TRP A 189 8.89 -16.82 7.92
N GLY A 190 7.89 -17.01 8.76
CA GLY A 190 6.67 -17.70 8.37
C GLY A 190 5.50 -17.25 9.20
N MET A 191 4.31 -17.35 8.62
CA MET A 191 3.04 -17.14 9.29
C MET A 191 2.59 -18.43 9.99
N PHE A 192 2.23 -18.34 11.26
CA PHE A 192 1.80 -19.46 12.08
C PHE A 192 0.44 -19.19 12.70
N ALA A 193 -0.31 -20.25 12.94
CA ALA A 193 -1.62 -20.20 13.54
C ALA A 193 -1.53 -19.95 15.06
N GLY A 194 -2.10 -18.85 15.55
CA GLY A 194 -2.24 -18.52 16.97
C GLY A 194 -3.45 -19.17 17.65
N ARG A 195 -4.29 -19.84 16.87
CA ARG A 195 -5.39 -20.72 17.28
C ARG A 195 -5.59 -21.81 16.24
N SER A 196 -6.41 -22.81 16.53
CA SER A 196 -6.83 -23.75 15.49
C SER A 196 -7.85 -23.10 14.54
N PHE A 197 -7.79 -23.46 13.25
CA PHE A 197 -8.75 -23.10 12.21
C PHE A 197 -9.39 -24.36 11.64
N GLN A 198 -10.69 -24.29 11.36
CA GLN A 198 -11.43 -25.31 10.61
C GLN A 198 -11.44 -24.96 9.11
N PRO A 199 -11.69 -25.93 8.22
CA PRO A 199 -11.84 -25.65 6.80
C PRO A 199 -12.85 -24.52 6.52
N ASN A 200 -12.47 -23.60 5.65
CA ASN A 200 -13.14 -22.35 5.29
C ASN A 200 -13.16 -21.26 6.37
N ASP A 201 -12.52 -21.45 7.52
CA ASP A 201 -12.33 -20.34 8.45
C ASP A 201 -11.49 -19.24 7.80
N ILE A 202 -11.88 -18.00 8.05
CA ILE A 202 -11.13 -16.83 7.56
C ILE A 202 -9.91 -16.61 8.45
N ILE A 203 -8.74 -16.66 7.81
CA ILE A 203 -7.46 -16.32 8.42
C ILE A 203 -7.34 -14.79 8.47
N GLY A 204 -7.62 -14.10 7.36
CA GLY A 204 -7.82 -12.65 7.33
C GLY A 204 -7.70 -12.08 5.92
N ILE A 205 -7.64 -10.74 5.80
CA ILE A 205 -7.57 -10.04 4.52
C ILE A 205 -6.13 -9.60 4.30
N TYR A 206 -5.54 -9.90 3.15
CA TYR A 206 -4.22 -9.39 2.78
C TYR A 206 -4.26 -7.85 2.72
N ALA A 207 -3.45 -7.19 3.53
CA ALA A 207 -3.39 -5.74 3.58
C ALA A 207 -2.08 -5.23 2.99
N GLY A 208 -2.19 -4.12 2.26
CA GLY A 208 -1.07 -3.39 1.69
C GLY A 208 -1.52 -2.02 1.20
N LEU A 209 -0.61 -1.31 0.56
CA LEU A 209 -0.95 -0.09 -0.17
C LEU A 209 -1.56 -0.49 -1.51
N LEU A 210 -2.82 -0.13 -1.74
CA LEU A 210 -3.45 -0.25 -3.04
C LEU A 210 -2.95 0.91 -3.90
N THR A 211 -2.06 0.62 -4.85
CA THR A 211 -1.31 1.62 -5.63
C THR A 211 -1.17 1.22 -7.09
N ARG A 212 -0.56 2.10 -7.88
CA ARG A 212 -0.14 1.79 -9.24
C ARG A 212 0.96 0.76 -9.19
N GLN A 213 0.87 -0.23 -10.06
CA GLN A 213 2.01 -1.08 -10.32
C GLN A 213 3.07 -0.26 -11.05
N LEU A 214 4.17 0.03 -10.38
CA LEU A 214 5.30 0.75 -10.94
C LEU A 214 6.04 -0.19 -11.89
N TYR A 215 5.61 -0.27 -13.15
CA TYR A 215 6.42 -0.82 -14.22
C TYR A 215 7.27 0.30 -14.85
N ASP A 216 8.52 -0.04 -15.17
CA ASP A 216 9.61 0.83 -15.65
C ASP A 216 10.33 1.70 -14.61
N VAL A 217 11.31 1.10 -13.92
CA VAL A 217 12.71 1.59 -14.01
C VAL A 217 13.64 0.39 -13.82
N GLU A 218 14.41 0.06 -14.87
CA GLU A 218 15.83 -0.35 -14.79
C GLU A 218 16.32 -1.01 -13.49
N TYR A 219 15.64 -2.07 -13.08
CA TYR A 219 16.18 -3.13 -12.25
C TYR A 219 15.96 -4.39 -13.06
N GLY A 220 16.91 -4.69 -13.96
CA GLY A 220 17.11 -6.02 -14.54
C GLY A 220 17.53 -7.04 -13.46
N THR A 221 16.99 -6.90 -12.26
CA THR A 221 17.25 -7.61 -11.01
C THR A 221 16.10 -7.23 -10.05
N LEU A 222 15.12 -8.12 -9.78
CA LEU A 222 14.05 -7.92 -8.75
C LEU A 222 12.91 -6.88 -9.01
N GLY A 223 12.25 -6.89 -10.17
CA GLY A 223 11.26 -5.86 -10.57
C GLY A 223 9.75 -6.12 -10.38
N SER A 224 9.34 -7.10 -9.58
CA SER A 224 7.97 -7.16 -9.01
C SER A 224 8.16 -7.55 -7.56
N SER A 225 7.66 -6.75 -6.62
CA SER A 225 7.83 -7.09 -5.21
C SER A 225 7.13 -8.42 -4.94
N THR A 226 7.73 -9.27 -4.12
CA THR A 226 7.15 -10.56 -3.70
C THR A 226 5.85 -10.39 -2.89
N TRP A 227 5.39 -9.16 -2.74
CA TRP A 227 4.30 -8.73 -1.87
C TRP A 227 3.16 -8.06 -2.67
N GLU A 228 3.18 -8.17 -4.00
CA GLU A 228 2.17 -7.60 -4.89
C GLU A 228 1.08 -8.60 -5.25
N PHE A 229 -0.18 -8.21 -5.03
CA PHE A 229 -1.33 -8.85 -5.67
C PHE A 229 -1.92 -7.92 -6.73
N ASN A 230 -1.83 -8.33 -7.99
CA ASN A 230 -2.35 -7.54 -9.12
C ASN A 230 -3.86 -7.69 -9.24
N TYR A 231 -4.52 -6.62 -9.68
CA TYR A 231 -5.92 -6.70 -10.12
C TYR A 231 -6.01 -7.61 -11.35
N LEU A 232 -7.13 -8.34 -11.49
CA LEU A 232 -7.39 -9.13 -12.70
C LEU A 232 -7.56 -8.28 -13.96
N VAL A 233 -7.95 -7.02 -13.80
CA VAL A 233 -8.18 -6.10 -14.92
C VAL A 233 -7.62 -4.72 -14.60
N ASP A 234 -7.05 -4.09 -15.62
CA ASP A 234 -6.54 -2.72 -15.53
C ASP A 234 -7.67 -1.71 -15.30
N VAL A 235 -7.41 -0.75 -14.43
CA VAL A 235 -8.24 0.47 -14.33
C VAL A 235 -7.83 1.44 -15.44
N VAL A 236 -8.56 2.52 -15.64
CA VAL A 236 -8.16 3.56 -16.61
C VAL A 236 -8.06 4.92 -15.96
N ASP A 237 -7.19 5.75 -16.52
CA ASP A 237 -7.10 7.15 -16.16
C ASP A 237 -8.08 8.04 -16.96
N GLU A 238 -7.93 9.36 -16.81
CA GLU A 238 -8.79 10.36 -17.46
C GLU A 238 -8.62 10.42 -18.98
N ASN A 239 -7.50 9.91 -19.50
CA ASN A 239 -7.20 9.82 -20.92
C ASN A 239 -7.58 8.45 -21.50
N ASN A 240 -8.25 7.60 -20.71
CA ASN A 240 -8.58 6.22 -21.05
C ASN A 240 -7.33 5.34 -21.27
N GLU A 241 -6.19 5.73 -20.69
CA GLU A 241 -4.97 4.93 -20.66
C GLU A 241 -5.04 3.89 -19.54
N LYS A 242 -4.44 2.72 -19.77
CA LYS A 242 -4.44 1.62 -18.81
C LYS A 242 -3.57 1.95 -17.60
N VAL A 243 -4.13 1.78 -16.42
CA VAL A 243 -3.44 1.91 -15.14
C VAL A 243 -3.49 0.54 -14.46
N ARG A 244 -2.32 -0.09 -14.32
CA ARG A 244 -2.18 -1.35 -13.59
C ARG A 244 -2.23 -1.06 -12.10
N VAL A 245 -3.09 -1.77 -11.39
CA VAL A 245 -3.31 -1.59 -9.95
C VAL A 245 -2.95 -2.87 -9.23
N CYS A 246 -2.28 -2.74 -8.09
CA CYS A 246 -1.92 -3.85 -7.22
C CYS A 246 -2.08 -3.46 -5.75
N ILE A 247 -2.20 -4.47 -4.89
CA ILE A 247 -2.03 -4.34 -3.44
C ILE A 247 -0.57 -4.67 -3.14
N ASP A 248 0.22 -3.69 -2.73
CA ASP A 248 1.64 -3.85 -2.38
C ASP A 248 1.83 -3.89 -0.86
N GLY A 249 2.21 -5.06 -0.35
CA GLY A 249 2.50 -5.31 1.06
C GLY A 249 3.95 -5.03 1.47
N LYS A 250 4.81 -4.47 0.60
CA LYS A 250 6.27 -4.37 0.82
C LYS A 250 6.65 -3.55 2.04
N ASN A 251 6.21 -2.29 2.08
CA ASN A 251 6.57 -1.32 3.11
C ASN A 251 5.46 -1.12 4.16
N MET A 252 4.23 -1.53 3.83
CA MET A 252 3.08 -1.46 4.72
C MET A 252 2.13 -2.62 4.44
N GLY A 253 1.67 -3.32 5.48
CA GLY A 253 0.86 -4.52 5.32
C GLY A 253 0.64 -5.29 6.63
N ASN A 254 0.23 -6.55 6.54
CA ASN A 254 -0.02 -7.42 7.70
C ASN A 254 0.61 -8.81 7.60
N TYR A 255 0.23 -9.68 8.53
CA TYR A 255 0.65 -11.08 8.63
C TYR A 255 0.64 -11.86 7.32
N MET A 256 -0.35 -11.64 6.44
CA MET A 256 -0.59 -12.49 5.29
C MET A 256 0.55 -12.47 4.28
N ARG A 257 1.37 -11.42 4.29
CA ARG A 257 2.59 -11.38 3.50
C ARG A 257 3.58 -12.49 3.87
N PHE A 258 3.62 -12.94 5.13
CA PHE A 258 4.57 -13.97 5.57
C PHE A 258 4.06 -15.41 5.38
N ALA A 259 2.90 -15.60 4.73
CA ALA A 259 2.41 -16.92 4.38
C ALA A 259 3.27 -17.51 3.26
N ASN A 260 3.95 -18.62 3.50
CA ASN A 260 4.91 -19.15 2.54
C ASN A 260 4.26 -20.03 1.47
N HIS A 261 4.94 -20.11 0.33
CA HIS A 261 4.52 -20.98 -0.75
C HIS A 261 4.68 -22.46 -0.39
N ARG A 262 3.70 -23.27 -0.82
CA ARG A 262 3.86 -24.71 -1.01
C ARG A 262 2.93 -25.22 -2.12
N ASP A 263 3.47 -25.97 -3.08
CA ASP A 263 2.66 -26.53 -4.18
C ASP A 263 1.63 -27.55 -3.68
N GLU A 264 2.10 -28.58 -2.97
CA GLU A 264 1.29 -29.68 -2.42
C GLU A 264 1.18 -29.59 -0.90
N ASN A 265 0.04 -29.98 -0.32
CA ASN A 265 -0.17 -29.94 1.14
C ASN A 265 0.00 -28.52 1.74
N HIS A 266 -0.38 -27.49 0.98
CA HIS A 266 -0.72 -26.19 1.57
C HIS A 266 -2.03 -26.33 2.33
N ASN A 267 -2.13 -25.67 3.49
CA ASN A 267 -3.27 -25.78 4.40
C ASN A 267 -4.14 -24.50 4.40
N GLY A 268 -3.71 -23.45 3.68
CA GLY A 268 -4.49 -22.26 3.40
C GLY A 268 -4.62 -21.97 1.90
N ASP A 269 -5.62 -21.18 1.55
CA ASP A 269 -5.91 -20.77 0.17
C ASP A 269 -6.23 -19.26 0.10
N GLN A 270 -6.18 -18.68 -1.10
CA GLN A 270 -6.46 -17.29 -1.38
C GLN A 270 -7.76 -17.15 -2.17
N LEU A 271 -8.71 -16.42 -1.62
CA LEU A 271 -9.94 -16.04 -2.30
C LEU A 271 -9.85 -14.60 -2.80
N TYR A 272 -10.20 -14.44 -4.06
CA TYR A 272 -10.24 -13.16 -4.73
C TYR A 272 -11.68 -12.63 -4.72
N THR A 273 -11.87 -11.43 -4.19
CA THR A 273 -13.21 -10.88 -3.95
C THR A 273 -13.29 -9.42 -4.34
N ILE A 274 -14.49 -8.97 -4.68
CA ILE A 274 -14.80 -7.60 -5.05
C ILE A 274 -15.82 -7.06 -4.07
N TYR A 275 -15.51 -5.93 -3.44
CA TYR A 275 -16.44 -5.23 -2.58
C TYR A 275 -16.25 -3.72 -2.78
N ASP A 276 -17.35 -2.97 -2.94
CA ASP A 276 -17.28 -1.52 -3.19
C ASP A 276 -16.37 -1.13 -4.38
N ASP A 277 -16.40 -1.96 -5.43
CA ASP A 277 -15.56 -1.86 -6.63
C ASP A 277 -14.03 -1.98 -6.41
N ILE A 278 -13.63 -2.42 -5.23
CA ILE A 278 -12.24 -2.70 -4.84
C ILE A 278 -12.01 -4.20 -4.83
N TRP A 279 -10.82 -4.61 -5.28
CA TRP A 279 -10.36 -5.99 -5.23
C TRP A 279 -9.71 -6.28 -3.88
N TYR A 280 -10.07 -7.40 -3.27
CA TYR A 280 -9.53 -7.87 -2.00
C TYR A 280 -9.05 -9.31 -2.13
N VAL A 281 -7.98 -9.64 -1.40
CA VAL A 281 -7.46 -11.00 -1.28
C VAL A 281 -7.69 -11.48 0.15
N LEU A 282 -8.49 -12.53 0.31
CA LEU A 282 -8.78 -13.15 1.59
C LEU A 282 -7.98 -14.44 1.70
N TYR A 283 -7.41 -14.69 2.88
CA TYR A 283 -6.79 -15.97 3.21
C TYR A 283 -7.79 -16.79 4.01
N ILE A 284 -8.02 -18.02 3.56
CA ILE A 284 -8.88 -19.00 4.22
C ILE A 284 -8.10 -20.26 4.57
N ALA A 285 -8.56 -20.99 5.58
CA ALA A 285 -8.07 -22.34 5.84
C ALA A 285 -8.69 -23.30 4.81
N GLN A 286 -7.87 -24.06 4.10
CA GLN A 286 -8.34 -25.11 3.19
C GLN A 286 -8.60 -26.42 3.95
N ASP A 287 -7.72 -26.72 4.90
CA ASP A 287 -7.80 -27.87 5.79
C ASP A 287 -7.89 -27.41 7.26
N GLU A 288 -8.01 -28.36 8.19
CA GLU A 288 -7.80 -28.04 9.61
C GLU A 288 -6.35 -27.58 9.80
N ILE A 289 -6.17 -26.38 10.38
CA ILE A 289 -4.87 -25.85 10.78
C ILE A 289 -4.79 -25.87 12.29
N LYS A 290 -3.83 -26.59 12.87
CA LYS A 290 -3.70 -26.69 14.32
C LYS A 290 -3.01 -25.45 14.90
N LEU A 291 -3.24 -25.20 16.18
CA LEU A 291 -2.48 -24.22 16.95
C LEU A 291 -0.96 -24.46 16.76
N HIS A 292 -0.23 -23.39 16.45
CA HIS A 292 1.21 -23.35 16.15
C HIS A 292 1.65 -24.05 14.87
N GLU A 293 0.72 -24.46 14.02
CA GLU A 293 1.04 -24.95 12.68
C GLU A 293 1.38 -23.78 11.75
N GLN A 294 2.36 -23.97 10.86
CA GLN A 294 2.68 -22.98 9.84
C GLN A 294 1.61 -22.97 8.77
N ILE A 295 1.22 -21.78 8.34
CA ILE A 295 0.23 -21.57 7.29
C ILE A 295 0.98 -21.43 5.97
N PHE A 296 0.68 -22.34 5.04
CA PHE A 296 1.20 -22.33 3.68
C PHE A 296 0.07 -22.09 2.70
N VAL A 297 0.39 -21.44 1.60
CA VAL A 297 -0.54 -21.20 0.49
C VAL A 297 0.10 -21.56 -0.84
N ASN A 298 -0.70 -21.83 -1.85
CA ASN A 298 -0.18 -21.92 -3.22
C ASN A 298 -0.12 -20.51 -3.84
N TYR A 299 1.03 -20.14 -4.42
CA TYR A 299 1.19 -18.83 -5.08
C TYR A 299 0.72 -18.86 -6.53
N GLY A 300 0.48 -20.05 -7.06
CA GLY A 300 0.13 -20.28 -8.45
C GLY A 300 1.34 -20.21 -9.38
N GLN A 301 1.18 -20.83 -10.55
CA GLN A 301 2.20 -20.90 -11.59
C GLN A 301 2.59 -19.51 -12.12
N ALA A 302 1.63 -18.60 -12.26
CA ALA A 302 1.86 -17.25 -12.78
C ALA A 302 2.88 -16.45 -11.94
N TYR A 303 2.88 -16.65 -10.61
CA TYR A 303 3.87 -16.05 -9.73
C TYR A 303 5.28 -16.51 -10.11
N TRP A 304 5.49 -17.81 -10.28
CA TRP A 304 6.80 -18.39 -10.61
C TRP A 304 7.29 -18.02 -12.01
N GLU A 305 6.40 -18.00 -13.00
CA GLU A 305 6.73 -17.59 -14.37
C GLU A 305 7.19 -16.13 -14.43
N SER A 306 6.57 -15.27 -13.62
CA SER A 306 6.99 -13.87 -13.49
C SER A 306 8.41 -13.73 -12.91
N LYS A 307 8.91 -14.73 -12.17
CA LYS A 307 10.26 -14.74 -11.57
C LYS A 307 11.29 -15.44 -12.46
N GLN A 308 10.92 -16.55 -13.12
CA GLN A 308 11.81 -17.30 -14.03
C GLN A 308 12.29 -16.48 -15.23
N LYS A 309 11.50 -15.50 -15.69
CA LYS A 309 11.91 -14.55 -16.75
C LYS A 309 13.20 -13.77 -16.40
N TYR A 310 13.65 -13.83 -15.15
CA TYR A 310 14.79 -13.10 -14.63
C TYR A 310 15.93 -14.01 -14.09
N GLU A 311 15.86 -15.33 -14.30
CA GLU A 311 17.04 -16.19 -14.19
C GLU A 311 17.93 -15.95 -15.43
N PHE A 312 18.90 -15.04 -15.29
CA PHE A 312 19.96 -14.88 -16.27
C PHE A 312 20.97 -16.04 -16.15
N ASN A 313 21.30 -16.65 -17.29
CA ASN A 313 22.52 -17.46 -17.50
C ASN A 313 23.79 -16.70 -17.09
#